data_AF-A0A5C6EFH6-F1
#
_entry.id   AF-A0A5C6EFH6-F1
#
_cell.length_a   1.000
_cell.length_b   1.000
_cell.length_c   1.000
_cell.angle_alpha   90.00
_cell.angle_beta   90.00
_cell.angle_gamma   90.00
#
_symmetry.space_group_name_H-M   'P 1'
#
loop_
_entity.id
_entity.type
_entity.pdbx_description
1 polymer ?
#
loop_
_entity_poly.entity_id
_entity_poly.type
_entity_poly.pdbx_seq_one_letter_code
_entity_poly.pdbx_strand_id
1 'polypeptide(L)'
;MNTHETTIHGRCPINGVWDYYTLRVTTDRFVRVEDIEEMADFVRGKAMCQEDIAKELRTTLPAHCTVEVIGRHGQNCETVVRLEAHADPAFSASS
;
A
#
# COMPACT_ATOMS: atom_id res chain seq x y z
N MET A 1 5.93 2.96 16.72
CA MET A 1 5.62 2.62 15.32
C MET A 1 4.12 2.47 15.22
N ASN A 2 3.49 3.25 14.35
CA ASN A 2 2.04 3.27 14.14
C ASN A 2 1.72 2.46 12.89
N THR A 3 0.58 1.75 12.94
CA THR A 3 0.09 0.95 11.82
C THR A 3 -1.32 1.38 11.49
N HIS A 4 -1.56 1.67 10.22
CA HIS A 4 -2.87 2.02 9.67
C HIS A 4 -3.28 0.92 8.68
N GLU A 5 -4.51 0.42 8.79
CA GLU A 5 -5.03 -0.61 7.90
C GLU A 5 -6.34 -0.15 7.26
N THR A 6 -6.48 -0.44 5.97
CA THR A 6 -7.74 -0.24 5.24
C THR A 6 -7.90 -1.31 4.16
N THR A 7 -9.10 -1.43 3.61
CA THR A 7 -9.39 -2.36 2.52
C THR A 7 -9.47 -1.59 1.20
N ILE A 8 -8.76 -2.11 0.19
CA ILE A 8 -8.84 -1.63 -1.19
C ILE A 8 -9.28 -2.77 -2.10
N HIS A 9 -9.74 -2.44 -3.29
CA HIS A 9 -10.06 -3.43 -4.30
C HIS A 9 -9.65 -2.96 -5.69
N GLY A 10 -9.23 -3.89 -6.52
CA GLY A 10 -8.85 -3.67 -7.90
C GLY A 10 -9.47 -4.75 -8.79
N ARG A 11 -9.55 -4.48 -10.09
CA ARG A 11 -9.96 -5.50 -11.05
C ARG A 11 -8.73 -6.24 -11.54
N CYS A 12 -8.69 -7.55 -11.37
CA CYS A 12 -7.60 -8.38 -11.84
C CYS A 12 -7.45 -8.23 -13.37
N PRO A 13 -6.28 -7.80 -13.88
CA PRO A 13 -6.09 -7.62 -15.32
C PRO A 13 -6.02 -8.95 -16.09
N ILE A 14 -5.83 -10.09 -15.39
CA ILE A 14 -5.67 -11.41 -16.01
C ILE A 14 -7.03 -12.09 -16.24
N ASN A 15 -7.88 -12.16 -15.22
CA ASN A 15 -9.15 -12.89 -15.27
C ASN A 15 -10.38 -11.99 -15.15
N GLY A 16 -10.19 -10.68 -14.94
CA GLY A 16 -11.27 -9.69 -14.87
C GLY A 16 -12.11 -9.71 -13.60
N VAL A 17 -11.78 -10.52 -12.59
CA VAL A 17 -12.51 -10.55 -11.30
C VAL A 17 -12.12 -9.39 -10.39
N TRP A 18 -12.93 -9.15 -9.37
CA TRP A 18 -12.61 -8.21 -8.31
C TRP A 18 -11.70 -8.88 -7.29
N ASP A 19 -10.52 -8.30 -7.07
CA ASP A 19 -9.60 -8.68 -6.01
C ASP A 19 -9.73 -7.67 -4.86
N TYR A 20 -9.74 -8.19 -3.64
CA TYR A 20 -9.78 -7.40 -2.42
C TYR A 20 -8.45 -7.55 -1.68
N TYR A 21 -7.91 -6.43 -1.22
CA TYR A 21 -6.62 -6.36 -0.58
C TYR A 21 -6.70 -5.61 0.75
N THR A 22 -5.90 -6.02 1.71
CA THR A 22 -5.56 -5.20 2.89
C THR A 22 -4.38 -4.32 2.53
N LEU A 23 -4.57 -3.01 2.61
CA LEU A 23 -3.50 -2.02 2.62
C LEU A 23 -3.08 -1.80 4.06
N ARG A 24 -1.82 -2.10 4.38
CA ARG A 24 -1.20 -1.76 5.67
C ARG A 24 -0.09 -0.74 5.45
N VAL A 25 -0.19 0.39 6.15
CA VAL A 25 0.81 1.46 6.16
C VAL A 25 1.44 1.52 7.54
N THR A 26 2.75 1.30 7.61
CA THR A 26 3.52 1.33 8.86
C THR A 26 4.47 2.52 8.84
N THR A 27 4.49 3.30 9.93
CA THR A 27 5.30 4.51 10.03
C THR A 27 5.79 4.77 11.46
N ASP A 28 6.93 5.41 11.62
CA ASP A 28 7.44 5.95 12.88
C ASP A 28 7.14 7.45 13.06
N ARG A 29 6.61 8.11 12.04
CA ARG A 29 6.29 9.54 12.01
C ARG A 29 4.79 9.77 11.80
N PHE A 30 4.37 11.02 11.96
CA PHE A 30 3.02 11.43 11.66
C PHE A 30 2.73 11.30 10.16
N VAL A 31 1.62 10.62 9.84
CA VAL A 31 1.00 10.58 8.53
C VAL A 31 -0.46 11.00 8.69
N ARG A 32 -0.97 11.80 7.77
CA ARG A 32 -2.39 12.17 7.78
C ARG A 32 -3.21 10.98 7.28
N VAL A 33 -4.29 10.66 7.97
CA VAL A 33 -5.15 9.54 7.56
C VAL A 33 -5.83 9.85 6.23
N GLU A 34 -6.14 11.12 5.98
CA GLU A 34 -6.73 11.58 4.73
C GLU A 34 -5.80 11.29 3.53
N ASP A 35 -4.48 11.40 3.70
CA ASP A 35 -3.53 11.07 2.64
C ASP A 35 -3.57 9.55 2.32
N ILE A 36 -3.86 8.70 3.31
CA ILE A 36 -4.02 7.24 3.12
C ILE A 36 -5.36 6.96 2.41
N GLU A 37 -6.43 7.64 2.80
CA GLU A 37 -7.77 7.48 2.22
C GLU A 37 -7.82 7.93 0.76
N GLU A 38 -7.29 9.11 0.46
CA GLU A 38 -7.23 9.65 -0.91
C GLU A 38 -6.47 8.68 -1.85
N MET A 39 -5.41 8.04 -1.35
CA MET A 39 -4.63 7.08 -2.13
C MET A 39 -5.30 5.73 -2.28
N ALA A 40 -5.96 5.26 -1.22
CA ALA A 40 -6.80 4.07 -1.29
C ALA A 40 -7.93 4.26 -2.34
N ASP A 41 -8.53 5.45 -2.39
CA ASP A 41 -9.54 5.80 -3.37
C ASP A 41 -8.96 5.92 -4.79
N PHE A 42 -7.74 6.43 -4.94
CA PHE A 42 -7.08 6.53 -6.24
C PHE A 42 -6.88 5.17 -6.91
N VAL A 43 -6.53 4.13 -6.15
CA VAL A 43 -6.31 2.78 -6.72
C VAL A 43 -7.59 1.95 -6.82
N ARG A 44 -8.64 2.34 -6.08
CA ARG A 44 -9.90 1.60 -6.01
C ARG A 44 -10.56 1.47 -7.38
N GLY A 45 -10.98 0.26 -7.72
CA GLY A 45 -11.73 0.00 -8.95
C GLY A 45 -10.88 -0.14 -10.21
N LYS A 46 -9.58 0.22 -10.16
CA LYS A 46 -8.70 0.20 -11.33
C LYS A 46 -8.30 -1.23 -11.70
N ALA A 47 -8.11 -1.45 -13.01
CA ALA A 47 -7.59 -2.71 -13.52
C ALA A 47 -6.06 -2.74 -13.40
N MET A 48 -5.53 -3.31 -12.32
CA MET A 48 -4.11 -3.26 -11.96
C MET A 48 -3.68 -4.54 -11.22
N CYS A 49 -2.43 -4.94 -11.39
CA CYS A 49 -1.81 -5.99 -10.57
C CYS A 49 -1.55 -5.48 -9.14
N GLN A 50 -1.48 -6.40 -8.17
CA GLN A 50 -1.18 -6.06 -6.77
C GLN A 50 0.15 -5.30 -6.62
N GLU A 51 1.15 -5.66 -7.42
CA GLU A 51 2.46 -5.02 -7.45
C GLU A 51 2.39 -3.58 -7.91
N ASP A 52 1.54 -3.29 -8.90
CA ASP A 52 1.40 -1.94 -9.44
C ASP A 52 0.57 -1.07 -8.50
N ILE A 53 -0.44 -1.64 -7.83
CA ILE A 53 -1.14 -0.97 -6.72
C ILE A 53 -0.13 -0.56 -5.64
N ALA A 54 0.75 -1.47 -5.20
CA ALA A 54 1.75 -1.15 -4.19
C ALA A 54 2.70 -0.02 -4.64
N LYS A 55 3.15 -0.04 -5.90
CA LYS A 55 4.02 1.00 -6.47
C LYS A 55 3.33 2.37 -6.47
N GLU A 56 2.07 2.46 -6.92
CA GLU A 56 1.31 3.72 -6.93
C GLU A 56 1.05 4.27 -5.52
N LEU A 57 0.78 3.38 -4.57
CA LEU A 57 0.64 3.78 -3.17
C LEU A 57 1.97 4.31 -2.62
N ARG A 58 3.09 3.69 -3.00
CA ARG A 58 4.43 4.07 -2.55
C ARG A 58 4.92 5.39 -3.13
N THR A 59 4.58 5.72 -4.38
CA THR A 59 4.99 6.98 -5.02
C THR A 59 4.32 8.18 -4.37
N THR A 60 3.15 8.00 -3.76
CA THR A 60 2.36 9.09 -3.23
C THR A 60 2.41 9.21 -1.71
N LEU A 61 2.51 8.09 -0.98
CA LEU A 61 2.67 8.11 0.46
C LEU A 61 4.08 8.62 0.84
N PRO A 62 4.21 9.28 2.02
CA PRO A 62 5.50 9.77 2.48
C PRO A 62 6.59 8.71 2.48
N ALA A 63 7.82 9.10 2.14
CA ALA A 63 8.92 8.15 1.94
C ALA A 63 9.32 7.36 3.21
N HIS A 64 8.93 7.85 4.38
CA HIS A 64 9.18 7.20 5.66
C HIS A 64 8.13 6.10 6.00
N CYS A 65 7.10 5.93 5.16
CA CYS A 65 6.11 4.87 5.33
C CYS A 65 6.56 3.58 4.63
N THR A 66 6.40 2.45 5.32
CA THR A 66 6.39 1.12 4.70
C THR A 66 4.97 0.80 4.24
N VAL A 67 4.83 0.35 3.00
CA VAL A 67 3.54 0.00 2.37
C VAL A 67 3.48 -1.51 2.14
N GLU A 68 2.45 -2.15 2.67
CA GLU A 68 2.12 -3.54 2.39
C GLU A 68 0.74 -3.63 1.73
N VAL A 69 0.66 -4.33 0.61
CA VAL A 69 -0.59 -4.75 0.00
C VAL A 69 -0.67 -6.26 0.13
N ILE A 70 -1.71 -6.74 0.80
CA ILE A 70 -1.91 -8.15 1.15
C ILE A 70 -3.17 -8.63 0.45
N GLY A 71 -3.08 -9.66 -0.38
CA GLY A 71 -4.19 -10.21 -1.14
C GLY A 71 -4.16 -11.72 -1.19
N ARG A 72 -5.23 -12.31 -1.72
CA ARG A 72 -5.29 -13.74 -2.03
C ARG A 72 -5.60 -13.94 -3.50
N HIS A 73 -4.74 -14.69 -4.17
CA HIS A 73 -4.83 -15.01 -5.60
C HIS A 73 -4.94 -16.52 -5.81
N GLY A 74 -5.09 -16.93 -7.08
CA GLY A 74 -5.25 -18.31 -7.57
C GLY A 74 -4.91 -19.43 -6.57
N GLN A 75 -5.90 -20.28 -6.29
CA GLN A 75 -5.84 -21.34 -5.27
C GLN A 75 -5.71 -20.86 -3.82
N ASN A 76 -6.20 -19.65 -3.50
CA ASN A 76 -6.20 -19.10 -2.14
C ASN A 76 -4.79 -18.83 -1.58
N CYS A 77 -3.80 -18.65 -2.47
CA CYS A 77 -2.45 -18.30 -2.08
C CYS A 77 -2.42 -16.85 -1.57
N GLU A 78 -1.93 -16.66 -0.35
CA GLU A 78 -1.74 -15.32 0.21
C GLU A 78 -0.45 -14.71 -0.35
N THR A 79 -0.60 -13.54 -0.95
CA THR A 79 0.50 -12.78 -1.54
C THR A 79 0.64 -11.46 -0.80
N VAL A 80 1.86 -11.16 -0.37
CA VAL A 80 2.22 -9.89 0.27
C VAL A 80 3.21 -9.17 -0.63
N VAL A 81 2.86 -7.96 -1.06
CA VAL A 81 3.79 -7.04 -1.72
C VAL A 81 4.15 -5.96 -0.72
N ARG A 82 5.43 -5.88 -0.37
CA ARG A 82 5.96 -4.95 0.63
C ARG A 82 6.99 -4.03 0.01
N LEU A 83 6.78 -2.73 0.17
CA LEU A 83 7.71 -1.68 -0.24
C LEU A 83 8.17 -0.92 1.00
N GLU A 84 9.46 -1.03 1.29
CA GLU A 84 10.04 -0.45 2.50
C GLU A 84 10.12 1.09 2.44
N ALA A 85 10.07 1.69 3.62
CA ALA A 85 10.44 3.07 3.81
C ALA A 85 11.86 3.32 3.26
N HIS A 86 12.05 4.47 2.61
CA HIS A 86 13.40 4.94 2.30
C HIS A 86 13.95 5.67 3.53
N ALA A 87 15.22 5.42 3.83
CA ALA A 87 15.93 6.21 4.83
C ALA A 87 15.94 7.66 4.36
N ASP A 88 15.28 8.52 5.12
CA ASP A 88 15.31 9.96 4.92
C ASP A 88 16.57 10.51 5.63
N PRO A 89 17.63 10.90 4.90
CA PRO A 89 18.91 11.28 5.50
C PRO A 89 18.81 12.50 6.41
N ALA A 90 17.74 13.30 6.31
CA ALA A 90 17.51 14.47 7.15
C ALA A 90 17.14 14.12 8.61
N PHE A 91 16.65 12.91 8.88
CA PHE A 91 16.18 12.50 10.22
C PHE A 91 17.18 11.64 10.99
N SER A 92 18.16 11.05 10.30
CA SER A 92 19.25 10.28 10.90
C SER A 92 20.30 11.12 11.62
N ALA A 93 20.18 12.46 11.60
CA ALA A 93 21.13 13.39 12.21
C ALA A 93 20.67 13.91 13.60
N SER A 94 19.52 13.47 14.09
CA SER A 94 18.87 14.01 15.30
C SER A 94 18.70 12.99 16.44
N SER A 95 19.47 11.91 16.42
CA SER A 95 19.47 10.85 17.45
C SER A 95 20.84 10.68 18.10
#